data_AF-R6HBF8-F1
#
_entry.id   AF-R6HBF8-F1
#
_cell.length_a   1.000
_cell.length_b   1.000
_cell.length_c   1.000
_cell.angle_alpha   90.00
_cell.angle_beta   90.00
_cell.angle_gamma   90.00
#
_symmetry.space_group_name_H-M   'P 1'
#
loop_
_entity.id
_entity.type
_entity.pdbx_description
1 polymer ?
#
loop_
_entity_poly.entity_id
_entity_poly.type
_entity_poly.pdbx_seq_one_letter_code
_entity_poly.pdbx_strand_id
1 'polypeptide(L)'
;MLRGGYDIGQIESIRLSPEKPGASDRTDTGRVISVGFAGSKGNIVVPAAVVRELFSLPSTLFEIEVTRPIPKQLDVPIENYYGMEIGRKEIEIELKDKEKSENGIAGSIKLISGVDGEKVIFKGRGSGSGLGLSLWGARQLANDEGNTPGYYKNILRYYYRNTVVTKIY
;
A
#
# COMPACT_ATOMS: atom_id res chain seq x y z
N MET A 1 22.03 -13.60 0.45
CA MET A 1 21.39 -12.31 0.13
C MET A 1 21.35 -12.17 -1.39
N LEU A 2 20.23 -12.52 -2.03
CA LEU A 2 20.09 -12.37 -3.48
C LEU A 2 19.95 -10.87 -3.79
N ARG A 3 20.97 -10.28 -4.41
CA ARG A 3 20.88 -8.97 -5.07
C ARG A 3 20.00 -9.12 -6.32
N GLY A 4 18.68 -9.11 -6.13
CA GLY A 4 17.68 -9.08 -7.20
C GLY A 4 17.33 -7.65 -7.62
N GLY A 5 18.33 -6.76 -7.67
CA GLY A 5 18.10 -5.35 -8.00
C GLY A 5 17.69 -5.22 -9.47
N TYR A 6 16.55 -4.57 -9.72
CA TYR A 6 16.10 -4.24 -11.06
C TYR A 6 16.77 -2.93 -11.50
N ASP A 7 17.49 -2.93 -12.63
CA ASP A 7 18.12 -1.71 -13.17
C ASP A 7 17.10 -0.86 -13.95
N ILE A 8 16.16 -0.27 -13.22
CA ILE A 8 15.19 0.69 -13.78
C ILE A 8 15.59 2.15 -13.55
N GLY A 9 16.77 2.39 -12.98
CA GLY A 9 17.24 3.72 -12.63
C GLY A 9 16.51 4.30 -11.42
N GLN A 10 16.34 5.62 -11.40
CA GLN A 10 15.61 6.32 -10.34
C GLN A 10 14.11 6.11 -10.54
N ILE A 11 13.40 5.70 -9.49
CA ILE A 11 11.96 5.48 -9.56
C ILE A 11 11.23 6.82 -9.73
N GLU A 12 10.38 6.90 -10.74
CA GLU A 12 9.58 8.08 -11.09
C GLU A 12 8.09 7.86 -10.86
N SER A 13 7.61 6.60 -10.92
CA SER A 13 6.24 6.30 -10.53
C SER A 13 6.01 4.86 -10.10
N ILE A 14 4.95 4.68 -9.30
CA ILE A 14 4.44 3.39 -8.87
C ILE A 14 3.01 3.24 -9.38
N ARG A 15 2.74 2.12 -10.04
CA ARG A 15 1.41 1.74 -10.52
C ARG A 15 0.83 0.62 -9.65
N LEU A 16 -0.28 0.93 -9.00
CA LEU A 16 -1.12 -0.01 -8.26
C LEU A 16 -2.54 0.54 -8.19
N SER A 17 -3.54 -0.20 -8.64
CA SER A 17 -4.94 0.20 -8.57
C SER A 17 -5.41 0.39 -7.12
N PRO A 18 -6.39 1.28 -6.87
CA PRO A 18 -7.09 1.31 -5.59
C PRO A 18 -7.76 -0.05 -5.32
N GLU A 19 -8.06 -0.34 -4.06
CA GLU A 19 -8.81 -1.55 -3.70
C GLU A 19 -10.28 -1.41 -4.12
N LYS A 20 -10.58 -1.80 -5.36
CA LYS A 20 -11.93 -1.87 -5.91
C LYS A 20 -12.14 -3.21 -6.62
N PRO A 21 -13.37 -3.75 -6.61
CA PRO A 21 -13.69 -4.96 -7.38
C PRO A 21 -13.31 -4.81 -8.85
N GLY A 22 -12.76 -5.88 -9.45
CA GLY A 22 -12.40 -5.92 -10.88
C GLY A 22 -11.09 -5.25 -11.26
N ALA A 23 -10.26 -4.80 -10.29
CA ALA A 23 -8.91 -4.33 -10.57
C ALA A 23 -8.01 -5.49 -11.03
N SER A 24 -7.36 -5.34 -12.19
CA SER A 24 -6.59 -6.43 -12.84
C SER A 24 -5.30 -6.82 -12.11
N ASP A 25 -4.77 -5.93 -11.28
CA ASP A 25 -3.57 -6.13 -10.46
C ASP A 25 -3.91 -6.59 -9.03
N ARG A 26 -5.18 -6.92 -8.78
CA ARG A 26 -5.67 -7.42 -7.49
C ARG A 26 -6.52 -8.67 -7.67
N THR A 27 -6.53 -9.49 -6.63
CA THR A 27 -7.51 -10.58 -6.47
C THR A 27 -8.86 -10.01 -6.05
N ASP A 28 -9.93 -10.81 -6.16
CA ASP A 28 -11.26 -10.45 -5.65
C ASP A 28 -11.28 -10.14 -4.15
N THR A 29 -10.30 -10.65 -3.41
CA THR A 29 -10.10 -10.37 -1.96
C THR A 29 -9.31 -9.09 -1.68
N GLY A 30 -8.97 -8.31 -2.71
CA GLY A 30 -8.21 -7.07 -2.60
C GLY A 30 -6.69 -7.24 -2.52
N ARG A 31 -6.19 -8.47 -2.33
CA ARG A 31 -4.73 -8.75 -2.33
C ARG A 31 -4.10 -8.40 -3.66
N VAL A 32 -2.95 -7.72 -3.60
CA VAL A 32 -2.16 -7.33 -4.76
C VAL A 32 -1.54 -8.57 -5.40
N ILE A 33 -1.60 -8.63 -6.73
CA ILE A 33 -0.97 -9.67 -7.56
C ILE A 33 0.42 -9.19 -7.99
N SER A 34 0.51 -7.93 -8.45
CA SER A 34 1.75 -7.31 -8.91
C SER A 34 1.72 -5.80 -8.75
N VAL A 35 2.89 -5.17 -8.68
CA VAL A 35 3.06 -3.71 -8.64
C VAL A 35 3.93 -3.29 -9.83
N GLY A 36 3.50 -2.27 -10.56
CA GLY A 36 4.30 -1.66 -11.62
C GLY A 36 5.22 -0.58 -11.06
N PHE A 37 6.47 -0.56 -11.50
CA PHE A 37 7.43 0.49 -11.21
C PHE A 37 7.97 1.04 -12.52
N ALA A 38 7.95 2.36 -12.66
CA ALA A 38 8.60 3.07 -13.76
C ALA A 38 9.75 3.88 -13.20
N GLY A 39 10.90 3.81 -13.86
CA GLY A 39 12.05 4.64 -13.54
C GLY A 39 12.75 5.15 -14.79
N SER A 40 13.76 5.99 -14.58
CA SER A 40 14.44 6.74 -15.64
C SER A 40 15.11 5.88 -16.72
N LYS A 41 15.37 4.59 -16.46
CA LYS A 41 15.95 3.65 -17.44
C LYS A 41 14.95 2.63 -17.99
N GLY A 42 13.74 2.54 -17.44
CA GLY A 42 12.78 1.55 -17.89
C GLY A 42 11.68 1.24 -16.87
N ASN A 43 10.81 0.31 -17.26
CA ASN A 43 9.63 -0.07 -16.48
C ASN A 43 9.67 -1.56 -16.15
N ILE A 44 9.13 -1.92 -15.00
CA ILE A 44 9.02 -3.31 -14.57
C ILE A 44 7.71 -3.57 -13.82
N VAL A 45 7.19 -4.79 -13.94
CA VAL A 45 6.09 -5.30 -13.12
C VAL A 45 6.65 -6.36 -12.18
N VAL A 46 6.52 -6.12 -10.88
CA VAL A 46 7.07 -6.97 -9.83
C VAL A 46 5.95 -7.74 -9.15
N PRO A 47 6.05 -9.07 -8.98
CA PRO A 47 5.07 -9.84 -8.23
C PRO A 47 4.94 -9.36 -6.78
N ALA A 48 3.71 -9.31 -6.27
CA ALA A 48 3.45 -8.79 -4.91
C ALA A 48 4.15 -9.59 -3.81
N ALA A 49 4.42 -10.89 -4.04
CA ALA A 49 5.19 -11.72 -3.11
C ALA A 49 6.62 -11.19 -2.92
N VAL A 50 7.25 -10.73 -4.01
CA VAL A 50 8.58 -10.12 -3.99
C VAL A 50 8.53 -8.76 -3.31
N VAL A 51 7.53 -7.92 -3.62
CA VAL A 51 7.34 -6.62 -2.94
C VAL A 51 7.15 -6.79 -1.44
N ARG A 52 6.33 -7.77 -1.03
CA ARG A 52 6.11 -8.12 0.37
C ARG A 52 7.42 -8.49 1.07
N GLU A 53 8.25 -9.31 0.43
CA GLU A 53 9.54 -9.71 1.00
C GLU A 53 10.52 -8.53 1.08
N LEU A 54 10.67 -7.77 -0.02
CA LEU A 54 11.58 -6.62 -0.11
C LEU A 54 11.32 -5.58 0.98
N PHE A 55 10.05 -5.28 1.25
CA PHE A 55 9.66 -4.30 2.27
C PHE A 55 9.22 -4.94 3.59
N SER A 56 9.42 -6.26 3.76
CA SER A 56 9.03 -7.01 4.96
C SER A 56 7.58 -6.77 5.39
N LEU A 57 6.67 -6.67 4.42
CA LEU A 57 5.25 -6.42 4.66
C LEU A 57 4.57 -7.67 5.26
N PRO A 58 3.58 -7.51 6.13
CA PRO A 58 2.91 -8.64 6.79
C PRO A 58 2.08 -9.50 5.81
N SER A 59 1.61 -8.92 4.71
CA SER A 59 0.77 -9.60 3.71
C SER A 59 0.90 -8.93 2.33
N THR A 60 0.25 -9.50 1.32
CA THR A 60 0.07 -8.85 0.00
C THR A 60 -1.22 -8.01 -0.08
N LEU A 61 -1.97 -7.87 1.02
CA LEU A 61 -3.12 -6.99 1.11
C LEU A 61 -2.65 -5.62 1.58
N PHE A 62 -2.24 -4.77 0.63
CA PHE A 62 -1.80 -3.42 0.92
C PHE A 62 -2.24 -2.40 -0.14
N GLU A 63 -2.16 -1.14 0.25
CA GLU A 63 -2.24 0.03 -0.60
C GLU A 63 -0.93 0.81 -0.56
N ILE A 64 -0.66 1.56 -1.62
CA ILE A 64 0.52 2.43 -1.73
C ILE A 64 0.03 3.85 -1.92
N GLU A 65 0.50 4.73 -1.05
CA GLU A 65 0.30 6.17 -1.12
C GLU A 65 1.66 6.88 -1.19
N VAL A 66 1.68 8.03 -1.86
CA VAL A 66 2.84 8.91 -1.87
C VAL A 66 2.41 10.21 -1.21
N THR A 67 3.13 10.61 -0.17
CA THR A 67 2.92 11.88 0.53
C THR A 67 4.09 12.80 0.29
N ARG A 68 3.78 14.09 0.13
CA ARG A 68 4.79 15.14 -0.01
C ARG A 68 4.70 16.09 1.18
N PRO A 69 5.84 16.55 1.70
CA PRO A 69 5.84 17.58 2.72
C PRO A 69 5.35 18.88 2.08
N ILE A 70 4.51 19.58 2.82
CA ILE A 70 4.09 20.92 2.40
C ILE A 70 5.27 21.85 2.65
N PRO A 71 5.68 22.71 1.68
CA PRO A 71 6.75 23.67 1.91
C PRO A 71 6.42 24.54 3.13
N LYS A 72 7.38 24.65 4.06
CA LYS A 72 7.21 25.41 5.31
C LYS A 72 7.07 26.92 5.07
N GLN A 73 7.62 27.39 3.97
CA GLN A 73 7.68 28.81 3.61
C GLN A 73 7.29 28.98 2.14
N LEU A 74 6.52 30.03 1.87
CA LEU A 74 6.25 30.51 0.52
C LEU A 74 7.03 31.80 0.30
N ASP A 75 7.87 31.81 -0.73
CA ASP A 75 8.59 33.00 -1.16
C ASP A 75 7.72 33.76 -2.17
N VAL A 76 7.26 34.95 -1.79
CA VAL A 76 6.37 35.78 -2.62
C VAL A 76 7.12 37.04 -3.06
N PRO A 77 7.24 37.30 -4.37
CA PRO A 77 7.80 38.56 -4.86
C PRO A 77 6.86 39.70 -4.52
N ILE A 78 7.42 40.79 -3.96
CA ILE A 78 6.74 42.06 -3.80
C ILE A 78 7.05 42.87 -5.05
N GLU A 79 6.00 43.24 -5.78
CA GLU A 79 6.10 44.07 -6.98
C GLU A 79 5.68 45.52 -6.67
N ASN A 80 6.28 46.48 -7.38
CA ASN A 80 5.80 47.86 -7.37
C ASN A 80 4.56 48.01 -8.27
N TYR A 81 3.98 49.21 -8.33
CA TYR A 81 2.81 49.51 -9.18
C TYR A 81 3.04 49.24 -10.69
N TYR A 82 4.30 49.16 -11.12
CA TYR A 82 4.70 48.85 -12.49
C TYR A 82 4.98 47.35 -12.73
N GLY A 83 4.76 46.49 -11.74
CA GLY A 83 4.98 45.04 -11.86
C GLY A 83 6.46 44.62 -11.79
N MET A 84 7.37 45.50 -11.34
CA MET A 84 8.77 45.15 -11.14
C MET A 84 9.00 44.63 -9.72
N GLU A 85 9.68 43.48 -9.59
CA GLU A 85 10.07 42.89 -8.30
C GLU A 85 10.99 43.85 -7.53
N ILE A 86 10.52 44.33 -6.38
CA ILE A 86 11.25 45.25 -5.48
C ILE A 86 11.70 44.58 -4.18
N GLY A 87 11.30 43.33 -3.96
CA GLY A 87 11.70 42.56 -2.79
C GLY A 87 11.00 41.21 -2.74
N ARG A 88 11.35 40.42 -1.73
CA ARG A 88 10.76 39.11 -1.48
C ARG A 88 10.28 39.02 -0.04
N LYS A 89 9.17 38.34 0.19
CA LYS A 89 8.64 38.08 1.53
C LYS A 89 8.43 36.58 1.70
N GLU A 90 9.10 36.04 2.71
CA GLU A 90 8.86 34.69 3.19
C GLU A 90 7.60 34.69 4.07
N ILE A 91 6.64 33.86 3.71
CA ILE A 91 5.41 33.64 4.48
C ILE A 91 5.45 32.22 5.03
N GLU A 92 5.42 32.08 6.35
CA GLU A 92 5.31 30.77 6.99
C GLU A 92 3.92 30.18 6.77
N ILE A 93 3.87 28.92 6.31
CA ILE A 93 2.61 28.19 6.13
C ILE A 93 2.42 27.27 7.34
N GLU A 94 1.50 27.63 8.23
CA GLU A 94 1.03 26.72 9.29
C GLU A 94 -0.21 25.95 8.83
N LEU A 95 -0.05 24.66 8.57
CA LEU A 95 -1.17 23.74 8.32
C LEU A 95 -1.21 22.68 9.42
N LYS A 96 -2.42 22.40 9.93
CA LYS A 96 -2.67 21.40 10.99
C LYS A 96 -2.32 19.98 10.54
N ASP A 97 -2.41 19.71 9.24
CA ASP A 97 -2.01 18.45 8.62
C ASP A 97 -0.79 18.69 7.70
N LYS A 98 0.37 18.15 8.08
CA LYS A 98 1.68 18.48 7.46
C LYS A 98 2.00 17.71 6.17
N GLU A 99 1.11 16.84 5.71
CA GLU A 99 1.35 15.99 4.55
C GLU A 99 0.11 15.97 3.63
N LYS A 100 0.32 16.22 2.34
CA LYS A 100 -0.71 16.06 1.33
C LYS A 100 -0.50 14.73 0.61
N SER A 101 -1.52 13.87 0.63
CA SER A 101 -1.56 12.65 -0.19
C SER A 101 -2.01 13.04 -1.59
N GLU A 102 -1.18 12.80 -2.60
CA GLU A 102 -1.53 13.05 -4.00
C GLU A 102 -1.71 11.73 -4.74
N ASN A 103 -2.94 11.48 -5.16
CA ASN A 103 -3.25 10.43 -6.11
C ASN A 103 -3.02 10.98 -7.51
N GLY A 104 -2.11 10.38 -8.30
CA GLY A 104 -1.78 10.87 -9.64
C GLY A 104 -2.96 10.80 -10.61
N ILE A 105 -2.68 11.17 -11.86
CA ILE A 105 -3.63 11.48 -12.97
C ILE A 105 -4.75 10.42 -13.17
N ALA A 106 -4.55 9.17 -12.74
CA ALA A 106 -5.51 8.08 -12.88
C ALA A 106 -5.72 7.22 -11.60
N GLY A 107 -5.50 7.74 -10.39
CA GLY A 107 -5.72 7.07 -9.07
C GLY A 107 -4.90 5.80 -8.79
N SER A 108 -4.45 5.13 -9.83
CA SER A 108 -3.65 3.91 -9.87
C SER A 108 -2.17 4.22 -10.05
N ILE A 109 -1.83 5.37 -10.64
CA ILE A 109 -0.45 5.84 -10.83
C ILE A 109 -0.12 6.86 -9.76
N LYS A 110 0.94 6.62 -9.00
CA LYS A 110 1.51 7.52 -8.00
C LYS A 110 2.85 8.02 -8.49
N LEU A 111 2.96 9.32 -8.71
CA LEU A 111 4.18 9.96 -9.20
C LEU A 111 5.13 10.23 -8.03
N ILE A 112 6.41 9.97 -8.24
CA ILE A 112 7.49 10.24 -7.29
C ILE A 112 8.34 11.35 -7.91
N SER A 113 8.41 12.50 -7.23
CA SER A 113 9.15 13.66 -7.72
C SER A 113 10.58 13.73 -7.14
N GLY A 114 10.88 12.93 -6.11
CA GLY A 114 12.19 12.94 -5.45
C GLY A 114 12.45 14.20 -4.62
N VAL A 115 11.40 14.95 -4.27
CA VAL A 115 11.54 16.12 -3.37
C VAL A 115 11.90 15.66 -1.97
N ASP A 116 12.73 16.44 -1.28
CA ASP A 116 13.15 16.10 0.08
C ASP A 116 11.94 15.95 1.02
N GLY A 117 11.92 14.89 1.80
CA GLY A 117 10.82 14.49 2.67
C GLY A 117 9.61 13.83 2.00
N GLU A 118 9.62 13.59 0.67
CA GLU A 118 8.62 12.74 0.01
C GLU A 118 8.68 11.31 0.56
N LYS A 119 7.51 10.71 0.84
CA LYS A 119 7.41 9.37 1.43
C LYS A 119 6.52 8.48 0.59
N VAL A 120 6.95 7.23 0.43
CA VAL A 120 6.11 6.14 -0.07
C VAL A 120 5.61 5.33 1.12
N ILE A 121 4.30 5.32 1.33
CA ILE A 121 3.65 4.70 2.49
C ILE A 121 2.91 3.44 2.02
N PHE A 122 3.26 2.30 2.61
CA PHE A 122 2.54 1.04 2.42
C PHE A 122 1.52 0.85 3.56
N LYS A 123 0.23 0.91 3.23
CA LYS A 123 -0.86 0.64 4.17
C LYS A 123 -1.31 -0.81 4.04
N GLY A 124 -0.75 -1.69 4.87
CA GLY A 124 -1.03 -3.13 4.87
C GLY A 124 -2.15 -3.54 5.83
N ARG A 125 -2.84 -4.64 5.52
CA ARG A 125 -3.84 -5.30 6.37
C ARG A 125 -3.65 -6.80 6.40
N GLY A 126 -4.05 -7.42 7.52
CA GLY A 126 -3.89 -8.86 7.72
C GLY A 126 -2.43 -9.32 7.80
N SER A 127 -2.22 -10.61 8.07
CA SER A 127 -0.89 -11.20 8.19
C SER A 127 -0.87 -12.61 7.58
N GLY A 128 0.19 -12.91 6.84
CA GLY A 128 0.39 -14.19 6.15
C GLY A 128 -0.10 -14.22 4.70
N SER A 129 -0.18 -15.43 4.14
CA SER A 129 -0.69 -15.67 2.77
C SER A 129 -2.21 -15.52 2.68
N GLY A 130 -2.88 -15.78 3.80
CA GLY A 130 -4.33 -15.88 3.97
C GLY A 130 -5.02 -16.82 2.99
N LEU A 131 -4.38 -17.96 2.74
CA LEU A 131 -5.01 -19.17 2.22
C LEU A 131 -5.37 -20.08 3.40
N GLY A 132 -6.52 -20.74 3.33
CA GLY A 132 -7.00 -21.67 4.35
C GLY A 132 -7.54 -20.96 5.59
N LEU A 133 -7.11 -21.42 6.76
CA LEU A 133 -7.65 -21.00 8.05
C LEU A 133 -7.00 -19.72 8.59
N SER A 134 -7.81 -18.72 8.92
CA SER A 134 -7.38 -17.57 9.69
C SER A 134 -7.32 -17.93 11.17
N LEU A 135 -6.15 -17.86 11.80
CA LEU A 135 -5.99 -18.16 13.23
C LEU A 135 -6.84 -17.23 14.11
N TRP A 136 -6.84 -15.93 13.80
CA TRP A 136 -7.62 -14.94 14.54
C TRP A 136 -9.13 -15.13 14.34
N GLY A 137 -9.55 -15.46 13.12
CA GLY A 137 -10.96 -15.74 12.85
C GLY A 137 -11.42 -17.05 13.49
N ALA A 138 -10.59 -18.10 13.46
CA ALA A 138 -10.86 -19.34 14.17
C ALA A 138 -10.94 -19.13 15.69
N ARG A 139 -10.08 -18.29 16.27
CA ARG A 139 -10.16 -17.91 17.69
C ARG A 139 -11.50 -17.24 18.01
N GLN A 140 -11.96 -16.32 17.18
CA GLN A 140 -13.24 -15.66 17.40
C GLN A 140 -14.41 -16.66 17.30
N LEU A 141 -14.42 -17.50 16.26
CA LEU A 141 -15.45 -18.53 16.12
C LEU A 141 -15.46 -19.51 17.30
N ALA A 142 -14.29 -19.85 17.85
CA ALA A 142 -14.19 -20.70 19.05
C ALA A 142 -14.78 -20.00 20.29
N ASN A 143 -14.55 -18.69 20.43
CA ASN A 143 -15.14 -17.89 21.51
C ASN A 143 -16.67 -17.83 21.37
N ASP A 144 -17.18 -17.62 20.15
CA ASP A 144 -18.62 -17.52 19.87
C ASP A 144 -19.34 -18.86 20.12
N GLU A 145 -18.70 -19.99 19.80
CA GLU A 145 -19.20 -21.36 20.04
C GLU A 145 -19.04 -21.83 21.50
N GLY A 146 -18.47 -21.00 22.38
CA GLY A 146 -18.32 -21.29 23.81
C GLY A 146 -17.47 -22.52 24.12
N ASN A 147 -16.55 -22.91 23.24
CA ASN A 147 -15.72 -24.12 23.35
C ASN A 147 -16.51 -25.44 23.49
N THR A 148 -17.72 -25.53 22.92
CA THR A 148 -18.56 -26.74 22.96
C THR A 148 -17.88 -27.97 22.34
N PRO A 149 -18.04 -29.19 22.88
CA PRO A 149 -17.37 -30.37 22.33
C PRO A 149 -17.60 -30.54 20.82
N GLY A 150 -16.53 -30.54 20.04
CA GLY A 150 -16.59 -30.68 18.58
C GLY A 150 -16.69 -29.38 17.78
N TYR A 151 -16.69 -28.20 18.42
CA TYR A 151 -16.77 -26.88 17.76
C TYR A 151 -15.74 -26.70 16.63
N TYR A 152 -14.53 -27.28 16.80
CA TYR A 152 -13.46 -27.20 15.81
C TYR A 152 -13.88 -27.75 14.44
N LYS A 153 -14.82 -28.71 14.39
CA LYS A 153 -15.34 -29.25 13.12
C LYS A 153 -16.11 -28.19 12.33
N ASN A 154 -16.86 -27.32 13.01
CA ASN A 154 -17.58 -26.21 12.38
C ASN A 154 -16.60 -25.18 11.82
N ILE A 155 -15.57 -24.82 12.62
CA ILE A 155 -14.51 -23.90 12.20
C ILE A 155 -13.77 -24.44 10.97
N LEU A 156 -13.39 -25.72 10.97
CA LEU A 156 -12.71 -26.34 9.83
C LEU A 156 -13.60 -26.36 8.58
N ARG A 157 -14.89 -26.69 8.70
CA ARG A 157 -15.83 -26.66 7.56
C ARG A 157 -16.06 -25.25 7.01
N TYR A 158 -15.98 -24.22 7.86
CA TYR A 158 -16.10 -22.82 7.45
C TYR A 158 -14.93 -22.40 6.54
N TYR A 159 -13.69 -22.71 6.93
CA TYR A 159 -12.49 -22.35 6.17
C TYR A 159 -12.18 -23.30 5.01
N TYR A 160 -12.42 -24.59 5.20
CA TYR A 160 -12.16 -25.64 4.22
C TYR A 160 -13.50 -26.17 3.70
N ARG A 161 -14.08 -25.44 2.75
CA ARG A 161 -15.38 -25.78 2.16
C ARG A 161 -15.32 -27.18 1.53
N ASN A 162 -16.43 -27.90 1.61
CA ASN A 162 -16.59 -29.24 1.04
C ASN A 162 -15.60 -30.28 1.58
N THR A 163 -15.18 -30.13 2.84
CA THR A 163 -14.33 -31.12 3.53
C THR A 163 -15.08 -31.87 4.62
N VAL A 164 -14.58 -33.07 4.94
CA VAL A 164 -15.07 -33.89 6.04
C VAL A 164 -13.93 -34.23 7.00
N VAL A 165 -14.23 -34.28 8.29
CA VAL A 165 -13.27 -34.66 9.33
C VAL A 165 -13.39 -36.16 9.56
N THR A 166 -12.33 -36.90 9.23
CA THR A 166 -12.26 -38.36 9.35
C THR A 166 -11.24 -38.77 10.42
N LYS A 167 -11.59 -39.75 11.26
CA LYS A 167 -10.67 -40.38 12.21
C LYS A 167 -9.87 -41.46 11.47
N ILE A 168 -8.54 -41.34 11.46
CA ILE A 168 -7.66 -42.25 10.70
C ILE A 168 -7.17 -43.42 11.57
N TYR A 169 -7.14 -43.24 12.89
CA TYR A 169 -6.77 -44.24 13.90
C TYR A 169 -7.58 -43.98 15.17
#